data_AF-A0A661VKP0-F1
#
_entry.id   AF-A0A661VKP0-F1
#
_cell.length_a   1.000
_cell.length_b   1.000
_cell.length_c   1.000
_cell.angle_alpha   90.00
_cell.angle_beta   90.00
_cell.angle_gamma   90.00
#
_symmetry.space_group_name_H-M   'P 1'
#
loop_
_entity.id
_entity.type
_entity.pdbx_description
1 polymer ?
#
loop_
_entity_poly.entity_id
_entity_poly.type
_entity_poly.pdbx_seq_one_letter_code
_entity_poly.pdbx_strand_id
1 'polypeptide(L)'
;KEEVARSIDESLRQLQVEKIDIIHLHSVDREDDLKACLARGGPLEAIKEARKAGKVDFIGISSHQNDILLKAIKTGEFDVIIASYNLVNDDADEELFPLAHELDVGIMAMKPLDGGFLAIPPEAVQFRAGDRATTTAEAALRFALSNPLIATVLVGMVSVAEVEQDVPLGYVAQEMAPAEKRLLSERAKGMVYTFCQGCGYCLPLCPKGIDIPRIFKLQVLLEQYGMEDYAKTTYREVFKPWADQCDECESCMERCPSQLEIPALLKKADALLTS
;
A
#
# COMPACT_ATOMS: atom_id res chain seq x y z
N LYS A 1 -15.12 -7.30 17.39
CA LYS A 1 -14.20 -7.78 18.47
C LYS A 1 -13.94 -9.28 18.45
N GLU A 2 -14.95 -10.13 18.67
CA GLU A 2 -14.76 -11.59 18.84
C GLU A 2 -14.07 -12.27 17.64
N GLU A 3 -14.43 -11.87 16.42
CA GLU A 3 -13.79 -12.36 15.21
C GLU A 3 -12.30 -12.03 15.15
N VAL A 4 -11.90 -10.82 15.56
CA VAL A 4 -10.50 -10.40 15.60
C VAL A 4 -9.75 -11.17 16.67
N ALA A 5 -10.33 -11.38 17.86
CA ALA A 5 -9.70 -12.20 18.90
C ALA A 5 -9.44 -13.64 18.41
N ARG A 6 -10.41 -14.26 17.73
CA ARG A 6 -10.25 -15.57 17.09
C ARG A 6 -9.16 -15.56 16.03
N SER A 7 -9.09 -14.50 15.21
CA SER A 7 -8.06 -14.34 14.17
C SER A 7 -6.64 -14.21 14.76
N ILE A 8 -6.49 -13.54 15.91
CA ILE A 8 -5.21 -13.45 16.63
C ILE A 8 -4.78 -14.84 17.11
N ASP A 9 -5.67 -15.59 17.76
CA ASP A 9 -5.37 -16.95 18.25
C ASP A 9 -5.06 -17.92 17.11
N GLU A 10 -5.74 -17.77 15.98
CA GLU A 10 -5.44 -18.47 14.74
C GLU A 10 -4.03 -18.16 14.23
N SER A 11 -3.67 -16.88 14.17
CA SER A 11 -2.37 -16.42 13.69
C SER A 11 -1.22 -16.92 14.56
N LEU A 12 -1.36 -16.85 15.90
CA LEU A 12 -0.38 -17.40 16.84
C LEU A 12 -0.15 -18.90 16.60
N ARG A 13 -1.23 -19.65 16.39
CA ARG A 13 -1.16 -21.10 16.13
C ARG A 13 -0.49 -21.41 14.78
N GLN A 14 -0.85 -20.68 13.72
CA GLN A 14 -0.28 -20.90 12.38
C GLN A 14 1.20 -20.54 12.32
N LEU A 15 1.59 -19.44 12.98
CA LEU A 15 2.98 -19.01 13.07
C LEU A 15 3.81 -19.83 14.07
N GLN A 16 3.16 -20.64 14.91
CA GLN A 16 3.80 -21.43 15.97
C GLN A 16 4.57 -20.56 16.96
N VAL A 17 4.00 -19.41 17.32
CA VAL A 17 4.57 -18.46 18.30
C VAL A 17 3.57 -18.19 19.41
N GLU A 18 4.09 -17.89 20.60
CA GLU A 18 3.26 -17.50 21.75
C GLU A 18 2.90 -16.02 21.74
N LYS A 19 3.65 -15.21 20.98
CA LYS A 19 3.51 -13.76 20.90
C LYS A 19 3.82 -13.24 19.50
N ILE A 20 3.08 -12.24 19.05
CA ILE A 20 3.34 -11.48 17.81
C ILE A 20 3.89 -10.11 18.19
N ASP A 21 4.96 -9.65 17.54
CA ASP A 21 5.54 -8.35 17.85
C ASP A 21 4.58 -7.21 17.49
N ILE A 22 4.00 -7.21 16.28
CA ILE A 22 3.12 -6.13 15.81
C ILE A 22 1.89 -6.71 15.09
N ILE A 23 0.68 -6.32 15.50
CA ILE A 23 -0.56 -6.61 14.76
C ILE A 23 -1.13 -5.32 14.19
N HIS A 24 -1.52 -5.36 12.91
CA HIS A 24 -2.05 -4.20 12.20
C HIS A 24 -3.56 -4.32 11.96
N LEU A 25 -4.28 -3.22 12.18
CA LEU A 25 -5.56 -3.01 11.51
C LEU A 25 -5.31 -2.76 10.03
N HIS A 26 -5.75 -3.70 9.19
CA HIS A 26 -5.32 -3.76 7.80
C HIS A 26 -6.26 -3.01 6.85
N SER A 27 -5.66 -2.21 5.96
CA SER A 27 -6.33 -1.49 4.86
C SER A 27 -7.50 -0.62 5.32
N VAL A 28 -7.26 0.21 6.34
CA VAL A 28 -8.24 1.19 6.83
C VAL A 28 -8.16 2.42 5.93
N ASP A 29 -8.96 2.44 4.86
CA ASP A 29 -8.85 3.43 3.78
C ASP A 29 -9.99 4.48 3.80
N ARG A 30 -11.01 4.30 4.65
CA ARG A 30 -12.14 5.23 4.79
C ARG A 30 -12.32 5.68 6.24
N GLU A 31 -12.90 6.86 6.42
CA GLU A 31 -13.25 7.35 7.77
C GLU A 31 -14.18 6.41 8.52
N ASP A 32 -15.14 5.79 7.83
CA ASP A 32 -16.08 4.88 8.46
C ASP A 32 -15.39 3.58 8.90
N ASP A 33 -14.35 3.14 8.17
CA ASP A 33 -13.52 2.00 8.56
C ASP A 33 -12.75 2.33 9.85
N LEU A 34 -12.15 3.52 9.92
CA LEU A 34 -11.46 3.99 11.12
C LEU A 34 -12.42 4.11 12.31
N LYS A 35 -13.60 4.70 12.12
CA LYS A 35 -14.63 4.79 13.17
C LYS A 35 -15.05 3.41 13.65
N ALA A 36 -15.27 2.46 12.75
CA ALA A 36 -15.64 1.08 13.10
C ALA A 36 -14.51 0.37 13.86
N CYS A 37 -13.25 0.59 13.46
CA CYS A 37 -12.08 0.08 14.15
C CYS A 37 -11.98 0.55 15.61
N LEU A 38 -12.24 1.85 15.84
CA LEU A 38 -12.13 2.53 17.13
C LEU A 38 -13.38 2.41 18.01
N ALA A 39 -14.51 1.99 17.45
CA ALA A 39 -15.77 1.89 18.18
C ALA A 39 -15.67 0.92 19.36
N ARG A 40 -16.53 1.13 20.37
CA ARG A 40 -16.69 0.19 21.48
C ARG A 40 -17.10 -1.19 20.95
N GLY A 41 -16.42 -2.25 21.36
CA GLY A 41 -16.58 -3.59 20.78
C GLY A 41 -15.99 -3.75 19.37
N GLY A 42 -15.24 -2.76 18.89
CA GLY A 42 -14.55 -2.77 17.61
C GLY A 42 -13.31 -3.67 17.57
N PRO A 43 -12.68 -3.81 16.40
CA PRO A 43 -11.40 -4.50 16.21
C PRO A 43 -10.29 -4.08 17.18
N LEU A 44 -10.10 -2.77 17.43
CA LEU A 44 -9.00 -2.28 18.25
C LEU A 44 -9.06 -2.81 19.69
N GLU A 45 -10.24 -2.92 20.28
CA GLU A 45 -10.40 -3.46 21.64
C GLU A 45 -9.85 -4.90 21.76
N ALA A 46 -10.07 -5.73 20.74
CA ALA A 46 -9.56 -7.10 20.74
C ALA A 46 -8.02 -7.14 20.76
N ILE A 47 -7.39 -6.26 19.96
CA ILE A 47 -5.92 -6.17 19.91
C ILE A 47 -5.38 -5.62 21.23
N LYS A 48 -6.03 -4.60 21.82
CA LYS A 48 -5.65 -4.07 23.15
C LYS A 48 -5.78 -5.12 24.26
N GLU A 49 -6.78 -5.98 24.20
CA GLU A 49 -6.93 -7.11 25.13
C GLU A 49 -5.84 -8.17 24.90
N ALA A 50 -5.53 -8.50 23.65
CA ALA A 50 -4.43 -9.41 23.33
C ALA A 50 -3.07 -8.86 23.82
N ARG A 51 -2.83 -7.55 23.68
CA ARG A 51 -1.65 -6.88 24.24
C ARG A 51 -1.60 -6.99 25.76
N LYS A 52 -2.71 -6.71 26.46
CA LYS A 52 -2.80 -6.91 27.93
C LYS A 52 -2.55 -8.35 28.36
N ALA A 53 -2.93 -9.32 27.53
CA ALA A 53 -2.69 -10.73 27.76
C ALA A 53 -1.26 -11.19 27.38
N GLY A 54 -0.40 -10.29 26.90
CA GLY A 54 0.98 -10.60 26.50
C GLY A 54 1.12 -11.32 25.16
N LYS A 55 0.05 -11.37 24.35
CA LYS A 55 0.03 -12.02 23.04
C LYS A 55 0.53 -11.12 21.90
N VAL A 56 0.56 -9.81 22.12
CA VAL A 56 0.95 -8.78 21.15
C VAL A 56 1.77 -7.70 21.86
N ASP A 57 2.88 -7.24 21.28
CA ASP A 57 3.63 -6.11 21.87
C ASP A 57 3.10 -4.76 21.38
N PHE A 58 2.96 -4.58 20.06
CA PHE A 58 2.62 -3.29 19.43
C PHE A 58 1.38 -3.39 18.53
N ILE A 59 0.66 -2.27 18.43
CA ILE A 59 -0.57 -2.11 17.65
C ILE A 59 -0.29 -1.19 16.48
N GLY A 60 -0.46 -1.71 15.27
CA GLY A 60 -0.30 -0.97 14.03
C GLY A 60 -1.61 -0.67 13.31
N ILE A 61 -1.53 0.22 12.33
CA ILE A 61 -2.60 0.46 11.34
C ILE A 61 -1.98 0.66 9.95
N SER A 62 -2.63 0.15 8.90
CA SER A 62 -2.21 0.39 7.52
C SER A 62 -3.29 1.10 6.72
N SER A 63 -2.87 2.03 5.86
CA SER A 63 -3.76 2.74 4.94
C SER A 63 -3.00 3.20 3.70
N HIS A 64 -3.72 3.29 2.58
CA HIS A 64 -3.26 3.99 1.38
C HIS A 64 -3.48 5.50 1.45
N GLN A 65 -4.24 5.97 2.46
CA GLN A 65 -4.69 7.34 2.59
C GLN A 65 -3.97 8.06 3.75
N ASN A 66 -3.12 9.03 3.41
CA ASN A 66 -2.39 9.81 4.41
C ASN A 66 -3.33 10.55 5.38
N ASP A 67 -4.49 11.03 4.91
CA ASP A 67 -5.47 11.72 5.77
C ASP A 67 -6.12 10.79 6.81
N ILE A 68 -6.30 9.52 6.48
CA ILE A 68 -6.77 8.50 7.43
C ILE A 68 -5.68 8.20 8.46
N LEU A 69 -4.43 8.07 8.05
CA LEU A 69 -3.30 7.87 8.98
C LEU A 69 -3.10 9.06 9.91
N LEU A 70 -3.21 10.29 9.41
CA LEU A 70 -3.16 11.52 10.23
C LEU A 70 -4.25 11.50 11.31
N LYS A 71 -5.48 11.10 10.96
CA LYS A 71 -6.57 10.96 11.93
C LYS A 71 -6.29 9.83 12.93
N ALA A 72 -5.74 8.71 12.46
CA ALA A 72 -5.44 7.55 13.28
C ALA A 72 -4.36 7.86 14.33
N ILE A 73 -3.22 8.44 13.95
CA ILE A 73 -2.13 8.71 14.90
C ILE A 73 -2.52 9.75 15.96
N LYS A 74 -3.38 10.72 15.61
CA LYS A 74 -3.92 11.72 16.54
C LYS A 74 -4.81 11.12 17.63
N THR A 75 -5.23 9.85 17.50
CA THR A 75 -5.98 9.16 18.55
C THR A 75 -5.11 8.67 19.70
N GLY A 76 -3.79 8.52 19.49
CA GLY A 76 -2.87 7.93 20.47
C GLY A 76 -3.03 6.42 20.67
N GLU A 77 -3.72 5.73 19.76
CA GLU A 77 -4.02 4.29 19.87
C GLU A 77 -3.04 3.37 19.15
N PHE A 78 -2.14 3.92 18.34
CA PHE A 78 -1.26 3.16 17.43
C PHE A 78 0.21 3.44 17.72
N ASP A 79 0.98 2.36 17.80
CA ASP A 79 2.43 2.39 18.00
C ASP A 79 3.18 2.50 16.65
N VAL A 80 2.58 2.00 15.57
CA VAL A 80 3.19 1.94 14.23
C VAL A 80 2.16 2.19 13.12
N ILE A 81 2.57 2.84 12.03
CA ILE A 81 1.80 2.96 10.81
C ILE A 81 2.48 2.29 9.63
N ILE A 82 1.70 1.69 8.73
CA ILE A 82 2.12 1.34 7.38
C ILE A 82 1.53 2.36 6.41
N ALA A 83 2.39 3.14 5.76
CA ALA A 83 2.02 4.18 4.80
C ALA A 83 2.61 3.87 3.41
N SER A 84 1.89 4.24 2.35
CA SER A 84 2.45 4.17 1.00
C SER A 84 3.54 5.22 0.84
N TYR A 85 4.74 4.82 0.42
CA TYR A 85 5.84 5.75 0.17
C TYR A 85 6.81 5.19 -0.88
N ASN A 86 7.01 5.95 -1.97
CA ASN A 86 7.92 5.61 -3.06
C ASN A 86 8.22 6.85 -3.94
N LEU A 87 8.98 6.67 -5.02
CA LEU A 87 9.40 7.77 -5.91
C LEU A 87 8.25 8.53 -6.59
N VAL A 88 7.05 7.95 -6.68
CA VAL A 88 5.89 8.63 -7.28
C VAL A 88 4.89 9.13 -6.25
N ASN A 89 4.96 8.62 -5.02
CA ASN A 89 4.11 8.97 -3.90
C ASN A 89 4.99 9.27 -2.68
N ASP A 90 5.43 10.52 -2.59
CA ASP A 90 6.29 11.06 -1.52
C ASP A 90 5.55 12.08 -0.62
N ASP A 91 4.25 12.31 -0.86
CA ASP A 91 3.43 13.31 -0.15
C ASP A 91 3.36 13.10 1.38
N ALA A 92 3.67 11.89 1.86
CA ALA A 92 3.72 11.60 3.30
C ALA A 92 4.83 12.39 4.04
N ASP A 93 5.85 12.87 3.31
CA ASP A 93 6.96 13.66 3.87
C ASP A 93 6.52 15.05 4.36
N GLU A 94 5.41 15.59 3.84
CA GLU A 94 4.99 16.96 4.14
C GLU A 94 4.35 17.11 5.53
N GLU A 95 3.47 16.18 5.92
CA GLU A 95 2.71 16.27 7.17
C GLU A 95 2.74 14.97 7.98
N LEU A 96 2.48 13.82 7.34
CA LEU A 96 2.26 12.56 8.03
C LEU A 96 3.50 12.07 8.78
N PHE A 97 4.65 12.00 8.11
CA PHE A 97 5.88 11.49 8.73
C PHE A 97 6.43 12.42 9.82
N PRO A 98 6.50 13.75 9.62
CA PRO A 98 6.85 14.66 10.71
C PRO A 98 5.95 14.52 11.95
N LEU A 99 4.63 14.42 11.76
CA LEU A 99 3.70 14.29 12.87
C LEU A 99 3.81 12.92 13.56
N ALA A 100 3.96 11.83 12.79
CA ALA A 100 4.17 10.51 13.37
C ALA A 100 5.45 10.47 14.23
N HIS A 101 6.52 11.12 13.78
CA HIS A 101 7.74 11.26 14.57
C HIS A 101 7.53 12.09 15.85
N GLU A 102 6.82 13.22 15.76
CA GLU A 102 6.48 14.05 16.94
C GLU A 102 5.67 13.27 17.99
N LEU A 103 4.79 12.36 17.54
CA LEU A 103 3.93 11.54 18.39
C LEU A 103 4.56 10.20 18.81
N ASP A 104 5.84 9.95 18.50
CA ASP A 104 6.55 8.70 18.79
C ASP A 104 5.89 7.46 18.16
N VAL A 105 5.40 7.60 16.92
CA VAL A 105 4.79 6.53 16.13
C VAL A 105 5.77 6.04 15.05
N GLY A 106 6.05 4.74 15.05
CA GLY A 106 6.95 4.11 14.07
C GLY A 106 6.37 4.13 12.66
N ILE A 107 7.21 4.32 11.65
CA ILE A 107 6.80 4.37 10.23
C ILE A 107 7.35 3.17 9.48
N MET A 108 6.46 2.41 8.86
CA MET A 108 6.77 1.35 7.91
C MET A 108 6.32 1.77 6.51
N ALA A 109 7.25 1.90 5.56
CA ALA A 109 6.92 2.28 4.21
C ALA A 109 6.55 1.06 3.36
N MET A 110 5.32 1.04 2.83
CA MET A 110 4.89 0.04 1.86
C MET A 110 4.97 0.57 0.43
N LYS A 111 4.96 -0.39 -0.51
CA LYS A 111 5.03 -0.16 -1.96
C LYS A 111 6.27 0.64 -2.41
N PRO A 112 7.48 0.38 -1.88
CA PRO A 112 8.68 1.11 -2.32
C PRO A 112 8.98 0.90 -3.81
N LEU A 113 8.50 -0.22 -4.39
CA LEU A 113 8.60 -0.54 -5.82
C LEU A 113 7.31 -0.33 -6.62
N ASP A 114 6.31 0.34 -6.03
CA ASP A 114 5.05 0.70 -6.67
C ASP A 114 4.32 -0.48 -7.35
N GLY A 115 4.12 -1.56 -6.58
CA GLY A 115 3.49 -2.78 -7.09
C GLY A 115 4.33 -3.54 -8.14
N GLY A 116 5.63 -3.27 -8.21
CA GLY A 116 6.57 -3.88 -9.17
C GLY A 116 6.89 -2.99 -10.36
N PHE A 117 6.21 -1.86 -10.53
CA PHE A 117 6.47 -0.95 -11.67
C PHE A 117 7.88 -0.39 -11.67
N LEU A 118 8.37 0.01 -10.50
CA LEU A 118 9.73 0.56 -10.35
C LEU A 118 10.79 -0.56 -10.38
N ALA A 119 10.38 -1.83 -10.25
CA ALA A 119 11.29 -2.96 -10.36
C ALA A 119 11.66 -3.25 -11.83
N ILE A 120 10.66 -3.20 -12.72
CA ILE A 120 10.83 -3.48 -14.15
C ILE A 120 10.08 -2.40 -14.96
N PRO A 121 10.54 -1.14 -14.92
CA PRO A 121 9.88 -0.10 -15.70
C PRO A 121 10.18 -0.30 -17.20
N PRO A 122 9.29 0.17 -18.10
CA PRO A 122 9.57 0.19 -19.53
C PRO A 122 10.94 0.82 -19.83
N GLU A 123 11.66 0.32 -20.84
CA GLU A 123 13.04 0.76 -21.15
C GLU A 123 13.16 2.29 -21.29
N ALA A 124 12.15 2.93 -21.88
CA ALA A 124 12.08 4.37 -22.08
C ALA A 124 12.13 5.20 -20.79
N VAL A 125 11.84 4.58 -19.64
CA VAL A 125 11.76 5.23 -18.32
C VAL A 125 12.65 4.55 -17.28
N GLN A 126 13.52 3.62 -17.72
CA GLN A 126 14.59 3.13 -16.86
C GLN A 126 15.56 4.28 -16.55
N PHE A 127 15.80 4.50 -15.27
CA PHE A 127 16.82 5.44 -14.83
C PHE A 127 17.74 4.81 -13.78
N ARG A 128 18.98 5.30 -13.79
CA ARG A 128 20.00 5.06 -12.78
C ARG A 128 20.13 6.31 -11.91
N ALA A 129 20.23 6.12 -10.59
CA ALA A 129 20.56 7.19 -9.66
C ALA A 129 22.08 7.42 -9.64
N GLY A 130 22.55 8.28 -10.55
CA GLY A 130 23.97 8.58 -10.72
C GLY A 130 24.83 7.33 -10.95
N ASP A 131 26.05 7.35 -10.43
CA ASP A 131 27.02 6.25 -10.54
C ASP A 131 26.77 5.12 -9.52
N ARG A 132 25.82 5.29 -8.58
CA ARG A 132 25.64 4.39 -7.43
C ARG A 132 24.55 3.35 -7.61
N ALA A 133 23.48 3.64 -8.37
CA ALA A 133 22.42 2.67 -8.61
C ALA A 133 22.49 2.07 -10.01
N THR A 134 22.43 0.76 -10.08
CA THR A 134 22.57 -0.02 -11.32
C THR A 134 21.23 -0.25 -12.02
N THR A 135 20.13 -0.24 -11.26
CA THR A 135 18.74 -0.46 -11.71
C THR A 135 17.78 0.59 -11.16
N THR A 136 16.58 0.69 -11.74
CA THR A 136 15.51 1.55 -11.21
C THR A 136 14.95 1.01 -9.89
N ALA A 137 14.91 -0.32 -9.72
CA ALA A 137 14.54 -0.96 -8.47
C ALA A 137 15.44 -0.49 -7.33
N GLU A 138 16.76 -0.56 -7.55
CA GLU A 138 17.76 -0.12 -6.59
C GLU A 138 17.59 1.37 -6.27
N ALA A 139 17.39 2.23 -7.28
CA ALA A 139 17.15 3.66 -7.07
C ALA A 139 15.90 3.93 -6.21
N ALA A 140 14.81 3.20 -6.46
CA ALA A 140 13.55 3.32 -5.71
C ALA A 140 13.68 2.84 -4.25
N LEU A 141 14.36 1.72 -4.03
CA LEU A 141 14.63 1.22 -2.68
C LEU A 141 15.55 2.16 -1.91
N ARG A 142 16.62 2.65 -2.54
CA ARG A 142 17.51 3.65 -1.94
C ARG A 142 16.77 4.92 -1.56
N PHE A 143 15.86 5.40 -2.42
CA PHE A 143 15.01 6.55 -2.11
C PHE A 143 14.19 6.33 -0.84
N ALA A 144 13.47 5.21 -0.73
CA ALA A 144 12.68 4.90 0.46
C ALA A 144 13.58 4.78 1.72
N LEU A 145 14.70 4.07 1.62
CA LEU A 145 15.66 3.88 2.72
C LEU A 145 16.42 5.18 3.10
N SER A 146 16.42 6.20 2.24
CA SER A 146 17.11 7.48 2.48
C SER A 146 16.35 8.43 3.41
N ASN A 147 15.12 8.07 3.80
CA ASN A 147 14.29 8.88 4.68
C ASN A 147 14.56 8.51 6.15
N PRO A 148 15.13 9.42 6.96
CA PRO A 148 15.50 9.10 8.34
C PRO A 148 14.30 8.92 9.27
N LEU A 149 13.09 9.27 8.84
CA LEU A 149 11.86 9.07 9.63
C LEU A 149 11.28 7.66 9.47
N ILE A 150 11.68 6.93 8.42
CA ILE A 150 11.17 5.58 8.13
C ILE A 150 11.97 4.56 8.95
N ALA A 151 11.27 3.77 9.77
CA ALA A 151 11.88 2.72 10.57
C ALA A 151 12.13 1.44 9.76
N THR A 152 11.28 1.14 8.77
CA THR A 152 11.46 -0.03 7.89
C THR A 152 10.78 0.17 6.53
N VAL A 153 11.31 -0.49 5.51
CA VAL A 153 10.80 -0.46 4.14
C VAL A 153 10.35 -1.88 3.76
N LEU A 154 9.10 -2.03 3.34
CA LEU A 154 8.48 -3.32 3.03
C LEU A 154 8.68 -3.67 1.55
N VAL A 155 9.71 -4.49 1.28
CA VAL A 155 10.06 -4.95 -0.07
C VAL A 155 9.53 -6.36 -0.30
N GLY A 156 8.75 -6.54 -1.37
CA GLY A 156 8.33 -7.86 -1.84
C GLY A 156 9.34 -8.45 -2.80
N MET A 157 9.77 -9.69 -2.55
CA MET A 157 10.74 -10.42 -3.38
C MET A 157 10.18 -11.82 -3.64
N VAL A 158 10.28 -12.29 -4.88
CA VAL A 158 9.79 -13.59 -5.36
C VAL A 158 10.92 -14.52 -5.81
N SER A 159 12.16 -14.03 -5.86
CA SER A 159 13.33 -14.84 -6.21
C SER A 159 14.51 -14.60 -5.26
N VAL A 160 15.41 -15.60 -5.18
CA VAL A 160 16.67 -15.47 -4.42
C VAL A 160 17.55 -14.33 -4.96
N ALA A 161 17.56 -14.12 -6.28
CA ALA A 161 18.34 -13.06 -6.90
C ALA A 161 17.89 -11.66 -6.44
N GLU A 162 16.57 -11.45 -6.29
CA GLU A 162 16.04 -10.20 -5.73
C GLU A 162 16.44 -10.03 -4.25
N VAL A 163 16.42 -11.11 -3.46
CA VAL A 163 16.90 -11.08 -2.06
C VAL A 163 18.38 -10.68 -1.99
N GLU A 164 19.22 -11.29 -2.82
CA GLU A 164 20.65 -11.00 -2.88
C GLU A 164 20.94 -9.56 -3.35
N GLN A 165 20.05 -8.98 -4.16
CA GLN A 165 20.16 -7.60 -4.64
C GLN A 165 19.68 -6.58 -3.59
N ASP A 166 18.51 -6.81 -3.00
CA ASP A 166 17.77 -5.77 -2.28
C ASP A 166 18.14 -5.71 -0.78
N VAL A 167 18.37 -6.86 -0.14
CA VAL A 167 18.70 -6.93 1.30
C VAL A 167 19.98 -6.14 1.65
N PRO A 168 21.07 -6.20 0.87
CA PRO A 168 22.28 -5.41 1.16
C PRO A 168 22.05 -3.91 1.26
N LEU A 169 21.02 -3.38 0.59
CA LEU A 169 20.69 -1.95 0.67
C LEU A 169 20.26 -1.54 2.08
N GLY A 170 19.67 -2.46 2.86
CA GLY A 170 19.26 -2.19 4.25
C GLY A 170 20.40 -2.19 5.27
N TYR A 171 21.59 -2.70 4.92
CA TYR A 171 22.74 -2.76 5.85
C TYR A 171 23.57 -1.48 5.88
N VAL A 172 23.37 -0.57 4.93
CA VAL A 172 24.13 0.69 4.84
C VAL A 172 23.19 1.87 4.69
N ALA A 173 23.56 3.00 5.30
CA ALA A 173 22.78 4.22 5.20
C ALA A 173 22.69 4.67 3.74
N GLN A 174 21.46 4.84 3.25
CA GLN A 174 21.18 5.27 1.88
C GLN A 174 21.06 6.78 1.80
N GLU A 175 22.07 7.52 2.28
CA GLU A 175 22.04 8.99 2.18
C GLU A 175 21.88 9.44 0.73
N MET A 176 20.95 10.36 0.50
CA MET A 176 20.68 10.95 -0.82
C MET A 176 20.51 12.45 -0.70
N ALA A 177 21.19 13.18 -1.58
CA ALA A 177 21.08 14.63 -1.60
C ALA A 177 19.66 15.06 -2.02
N PRO A 178 19.10 16.17 -1.50
CA PRO A 178 17.77 16.63 -1.89
C PRO A 178 17.59 16.83 -3.40
N ALA A 179 18.65 17.26 -4.10
CA ALA A 179 18.63 17.39 -5.55
C ALA A 179 18.53 16.04 -6.29
N GLU A 180 19.19 15.01 -5.76
CA GLU A 180 19.12 13.64 -6.29
C GLU A 180 17.72 13.06 -6.07
N LYS A 181 17.17 13.19 -4.86
CA LYS A 181 15.79 12.77 -4.56
C LYS A 181 14.78 13.39 -5.53
N ARG A 182 14.84 14.73 -5.69
CA ARG A 182 13.95 15.46 -6.62
C ARG A 182 14.09 14.96 -8.06
N LEU A 183 15.32 14.77 -8.55
CA LEU A 183 15.55 14.29 -9.92
C LEU A 183 14.93 12.91 -10.15
N LEU A 184 15.06 11.99 -9.18
CA LEU A 184 14.47 10.66 -9.29
C LEU A 184 12.95 10.71 -9.21
N SER A 185 12.38 11.49 -8.28
CA SER A 185 10.94 11.67 -8.17
C SER A 185 10.36 12.29 -9.44
N GLU A 186 11.00 13.30 -10.04
CA GLU A 186 10.58 13.91 -11.30
C GLU A 186 10.60 12.91 -12.47
N ARG A 187 11.66 12.09 -12.57
CA ARG A 187 11.73 11.02 -13.58
C ARG A 187 10.64 9.98 -13.39
N ALA A 188 10.41 9.56 -12.15
CA ALA A 188 9.39 8.57 -11.82
C ALA A 188 7.97 9.12 -12.05
N LYS A 189 7.70 10.38 -11.70
CA LYS A 189 6.43 11.06 -11.98
C LYS A 189 6.19 11.33 -13.47
N GLY A 190 7.27 11.41 -14.26
CA GLY A 190 7.22 11.45 -15.72
C GLY A 190 6.88 10.11 -16.37
N MET A 191 6.78 9.02 -15.60
CA MET A 191 6.41 7.71 -16.11
C MET A 191 4.93 7.64 -16.44
N VAL A 192 4.64 7.16 -17.65
CA VAL A 192 3.25 6.88 -18.05
C VAL A 192 2.86 5.53 -17.49
N TYR A 193 2.01 5.56 -16.47
CA TYR A 193 1.36 4.38 -15.93
C TYR A 193 0.37 3.80 -16.94
N THR A 194 0.43 2.49 -17.14
CA THR A 194 -0.55 1.76 -17.97
C THR A 194 -1.53 0.95 -17.12
N PHE A 195 -1.41 1.02 -15.79
CA PHE A 195 -2.24 0.28 -14.85
C PHE A 195 -2.52 1.06 -13.56
N CYS A 196 -3.52 0.63 -12.80
CA CYS A 196 -3.98 1.30 -11.59
C CYS A 196 -3.07 1.07 -10.38
N GLN A 197 -2.69 2.16 -9.71
CA GLN A 197 -1.83 2.13 -8.51
C GLN A 197 -2.56 1.86 -7.19
N GLY A 198 -3.90 1.78 -7.23
CA GLY A 198 -4.68 1.47 -6.03
C GLY A 198 -4.89 2.66 -5.07
N CYS A 199 -4.73 3.91 -5.52
CA CYS A 199 -4.74 5.10 -4.64
C CYS A 199 -6.13 5.58 -4.17
N GLY A 200 -7.23 5.01 -4.68
CA GLY A 200 -8.56 5.35 -4.20
C GLY A 200 -9.13 6.73 -4.61
N TYR A 201 -8.37 7.63 -5.25
CA TYR A 201 -8.84 8.99 -5.56
C TYR A 201 -10.07 9.05 -6.48
N CYS A 202 -10.30 8.01 -7.28
CA CYS A 202 -11.48 7.87 -8.13
C CYS A 202 -12.75 7.45 -7.36
N LEU A 203 -12.62 6.85 -6.17
CA LEU A 203 -13.75 6.32 -5.39
C LEU A 203 -14.81 7.37 -5.07
N PRO A 204 -14.48 8.57 -4.54
CA PRO A 204 -15.49 9.59 -4.26
C PRO A 204 -16.12 10.22 -5.51
N LEU A 205 -15.56 9.97 -6.71
CA LEU A 205 -15.99 10.60 -7.96
C LEU A 205 -16.89 9.70 -8.80
N CYS A 206 -16.87 8.38 -8.59
CA CYS A 206 -17.66 7.46 -9.40
C CYS A 206 -19.16 7.57 -9.02
N PRO A 207 -20.04 8.07 -9.91
CA PRO A 207 -21.47 8.21 -9.60
C PRO A 207 -22.18 6.86 -9.44
N LYS A 208 -21.58 5.79 -9.98
CA LYS A 208 -22.06 4.42 -9.83
C LYS A 208 -21.54 3.75 -8.56
N GLY A 209 -20.55 4.34 -7.88
CA GLY A 209 -19.91 3.73 -6.71
C GLY A 209 -19.08 2.48 -7.04
N ILE A 210 -18.55 2.38 -8.26
CA ILE A 210 -17.67 1.26 -8.67
C ILE A 210 -16.34 1.37 -7.91
N ASP A 211 -15.92 0.27 -7.28
CA ASP A 211 -14.62 0.17 -6.62
C ASP A 211 -13.50 -0.10 -7.64
N ILE A 212 -13.21 0.92 -8.45
CA ILE A 212 -12.25 0.89 -9.56
C ILE A 212 -10.88 0.32 -9.13
N PRO A 213 -10.24 0.81 -8.05
CA PRO A 213 -8.95 0.31 -7.62
C PRO A 213 -8.97 -1.18 -7.30
N ARG A 214 -10.05 -1.64 -6.66
CA ARG A 214 -10.17 -3.03 -6.22
C ARG A 214 -10.43 -3.98 -7.38
N ILE A 215 -11.19 -3.58 -8.40
CA ILE A 215 -11.38 -4.35 -9.62
C ILE A 215 -10.02 -4.55 -10.33
N PHE A 216 -9.24 -3.47 -10.49
CA PHE A 216 -7.91 -3.60 -11.07
C PHE A 216 -6.94 -4.43 -10.21
N LYS A 217 -7.09 -4.41 -8.88
CA LYS A 217 -6.35 -5.32 -8.00
C LYS A 217 -6.66 -6.78 -8.30
N LEU A 218 -7.93 -7.14 -8.53
CA LEU A 218 -8.29 -8.51 -8.90
C LEU A 218 -7.71 -8.93 -10.25
N GLN A 219 -7.72 -8.02 -11.24
CA GLN A 219 -7.04 -8.25 -12.51
C GLN A 219 -5.55 -8.55 -12.29
N VAL A 220 -4.86 -7.74 -11.49
CA VAL A 220 -3.43 -7.96 -11.17
C VAL A 220 -3.20 -9.31 -10.47
N LEU A 221 -4.04 -9.67 -9.49
CA LEU A 221 -3.94 -10.96 -8.79
C LEU A 221 -4.10 -12.15 -9.76
N LEU A 222 -4.98 -12.02 -10.75
CA LEU A 222 -5.16 -13.01 -11.81
C LEU A 222 -3.93 -13.06 -12.72
N GLU A 223 -3.55 -11.93 -13.33
CA GLU A 223 -2.54 -11.89 -14.40
C GLU A 223 -1.11 -12.10 -13.90
N GLN A 224 -0.75 -11.52 -12.75
CA GLN A 224 0.63 -11.51 -12.26
C GLN A 224 0.91 -12.60 -11.22
N TYR A 225 -0.08 -12.92 -10.38
CA TYR A 225 0.08 -13.85 -9.26
C TYR A 225 -0.55 -15.22 -9.51
N GLY A 226 -1.23 -15.41 -10.67
CA GLY A 226 -1.87 -16.69 -11.01
C GLY A 226 -3.03 -17.07 -10.08
N MET A 227 -3.59 -16.13 -9.33
CA MET A 227 -4.66 -16.36 -8.35
C MET A 227 -6.06 -16.34 -9.01
N GLU A 228 -6.23 -17.10 -10.09
CA GLU A 228 -7.43 -17.04 -10.95
C GLU A 228 -8.73 -17.30 -10.19
N ASP A 229 -8.83 -18.44 -9.49
CA ASP A 229 -10.04 -18.83 -8.76
C ASP A 229 -10.44 -17.79 -7.72
N TYR A 230 -9.47 -17.29 -6.95
CA TYR A 230 -9.71 -16.25 -5.95
C TYR A 230 -10.20 -14.96 -6.59
N ALA A 231 -9.50 -14.49 -7.63
CA ALA A 231 -9.82 -13.23 -8.29
C ALA A 231 -11.23 -13.27 -8.92
N LYS A 232 -11.54 -14.30 -9.70
CA LYS A 232 -12.82 -14.45 -10.40
C LYS A 232 -13.99 -14.68 -9.44
N THR A 233 -13.81 -15.53 -8.42
CA THR A 233 -14.86 -15.79 -7.42
C THR A 233 -15.16 -14.52 -6.61
N THR A 234 -14.12 -13.83 -6.16
CA THR A 234 -14.30 -12.58 -5.41
C THR A 234 -15.01 -11.52 -6.25
N TYR A 235 -14.64 -11.38 -7.54
CA TYR A 235 -15.31 -10.44 -8.45
C TYR A 235 -16.80 -10.74 -8.61
N ARG A 236 -17.17 -12.00 -8.85
CA ARG A 236 -18.56 -12.41 -9.08
C ARG A 236 -19.45 -12.33 -7.85
N GLU A 237 -18.93 -12.76 -6.70
CA GLU A 237 -19.76 -12.99 -5.51
C GLU A 237 -19.78 -11.81 -4.54
N VAL A 238 -18.65 -11.11 -4.41
CA VAL A 238 -18.45 -10.09 -3.37
C VAL A 238 -18.59 -8.69 -3.93
N PHE A 239 -18.02 -8.42 -5.10
CA PHE A 239 -17.95 -7.07 -5.63
C PHE A 239 -19.22 -6.67 -6.39
N LYS A 240 -19.88 -5.61 -5.90
CA LYS A 240 -20.94 -4.89 -6.60
C LYS A 240 -20.82 -3.40 -6.23
N PRO A 241 -21.04 -2.47 -7.17
CA PRO A 241 -21.40 -2.71 -8.57
C PRO A 241 -20.23 -3.23 -9.41
N TRP A 242 -20.55 -4.01 -10.44
CA TRP A 242 -19.58 -4.55 -11.40
C TRP A 242 -19.07 -3.47 -12.35
N ALA A 243 -17.93 -3.73 -13.00
CA ALA A 243 -17.32 -2.82 -13.97
C ALA A 243 -18.22 -2.57 -15.21
N ASP A 244 -19.09 -3.53 -15.57
CA ASP A 244 -20.07 -3.39 -16.66
C ASP A 244 -21.10 -2.26 -16.45
N GLN A 245 -21.24 -1.76 -15.21
CA GLN A 245 -22.12 -0.63 -14.89
C GLN A 245 -21.47 0.73 -15.17
N CYS A 246 -20.20 0.76 -15.58
CA CYS A 246 -19.53 1.99 -15.96
C CYS A 246 -20.24 2.63 -17.16
N ASP A 247 -20.68 3.88 -17.01
CA ASP A 247 -21.32 4.67 -18.06
C ASP A 247 -20.35 5.60 -18.79
N GLU A 248 -19.04 5.40 -18.57
CA GLU A 248 -17.97 6.13 -19.24
C GLU A 248 -18.06 7.66 -19.02
N CYS A 249 -18.56 8.09 -17.86
CA CYS A 249 -18.65 9.52 -17.50
C CYS A 249 -17.30 10.22 -17.23
N GLU A 250 -16.19 9.48 -17.23
CA GLU A 250 -14.80 9.97 -17.07
C GLU A 250 -14.49 10.72 -15.76
N SER A 251 -15.44 10.92 -14.84
CA SER A 251 -15.21 11.65 -13.58
C SER A 251 -14.06 11.08 -12.74
N CYS A 252 -13.83 9.77 -12.82
CA CYS A 252 -12.71 9.10 -12.16
C CYS A 252 -11.32 9.54 -12.66
N MET A 253 -11.23 10.05 -13.88
CA MET A 253 -9.98 10.50 -14.51
C MET A 253 -9.56 11.88 -14.03
N GLU A 254 -10.51 12.71 -13.56
CA GLU A 254 -10.22 14.08 -13.06
C GLU A 254 -9.17 14.12 -11.95
N ARG A 255 -9.09 13.06 -11.14
CA ARG A 255 -8.12 12.91 -10.04
C ARG A 255 -7.24 11.68 -10.18
N CYS A 256 -7.19 11.06 -11.35
CA CYS A 256 -6.29 9.93 -11.57
C CYS A 256 -4.86 10.46 -11.77
N PRO A 257 -3.91 10.22 -10.84
CA PRO A 257 -2.54 10.74 -10.99
C PRO A 257 -1.84 10.16 -12.21
N SER A 258 -2.22 8.93 -12.54
CA SER A 258 -1.73 8.15 -13.68
C SER A 258 -2.43 8.47 -15.01
N GLN A 259 -3.44 9.37 -15.02
CA GLN A 259 -4.24 9.73 -16.20
C GLN A 259 -4.69 8.52 -17.03
N LEU A 260 -5.11 7.46 -16.34
CA LEU A 260 -5.52 6.23 -16.99
C LEU A 260 -6.85 6.42 -17.72
N GLU A 261 -6.98 5.75 -18.86
CA GLU A 261 -8.25 5.53 -19.56
C GLU A 261 -9.11 4.52 -18.78
N ILE A 262 -9.52 4.90 -17.56
CA ILE A 262 -10.18 4.03 -16.59
C ILE A 262 -11.40 3.31 -17.20
N PRO A 263 -12.33 3.97 -17.92
CA PRO A 263 -13.49 3.29 -18.49
C PRO A 263 -13.10 2.17 -19.47
N ALA A 264 -12.11 2.43 -20.33
CA ALA A 264 -11.62 1.43 -21.27
C ALA A 264 -10.90 0.27 -20.57
N LEU A 265 -10.14 0.55 -19.51
CA LEU A 265 -9.48 -0.47 -18.70
C LEU A 265 -10.48 -1.31 -17.90
N LEU A 266 -11.53 -0.70 -17.34
CA LEU A 266 -12.60 -1.42 -16.62
C LEU A 266 -13.29 -2.45 -17.52
N LYS A 267 -13.59 -2.09 -18.77
CA LYS A 267 -14.15 -3.04 -19.76
C LYS A 267 -13.24 -4.24 -19.98
N LYS A 268 -11.93 -4.04 -20.04
CA LYS A 268 -10.95 -5.13 -20.18
C LYS A 268 -10.89 -6.00 -18.92
N ALA A 269 -10.87 -5.37 -17.74
CA ALA A 269 -10.87 -6.06 -16.47
C ALA A 269 -12.13 -6.91 -16.28
N ASP A 270 -13.31 -6.38 -16.64
CA ASP A 270 -14.58 -7.10 -16.61
C ASP A 270 -14.56 -8.35 -17.48
N ALA A 271 -14.16 -8.19 -18.75
CA ALA A 271 -14.08 -9.30 -19.70
C ALA A 271 -13.13 -10.41 -19.21
N LEU A 272 -12.02 -10.04 -18.59
CA LEU A 272 -11.04 -10.98 -18.05
C LEU A 272 -11.56 -11.71 -16.79
N LEU A 273 -12.16 -10.97 -15.84
CA LEU A 273 -12.64 -11.52 -14.57
C LEU A 273 -13.95 -12.31 -14.70
N THR A 274 -14.68 -12.15 -15.80
CA THR A 274 -15.92 -12.89 -16.10
C THR A 274 -15.75 -14.09 -17.02
N SER A 275 -14.66 -14.16 -17.78
CA SER A 275 -14.29 -15.34 -18.59
C SER A 275 -14.07 -16.60 -17.76
#